data_AF-A0A6A8LRY3-F1
#
_entry.id   AF-A0A6A8LRY3-F1
#
_cell.length_a   1.000
_cell.length_b   1.000
_cell.length_c   1.000
_cell.angle_alpha   90.00
_cell.angle_beta   90.00
_cell.angle_gamma   90.00
#
_symmetry.space_group_name_H-M   'P 1'
#
loop_
_entity.id
_entity.type
_entity.pdbx_description
1 polymer ?
#
loop_
_entity_poly.entity_id
_entity_poly.type
_entity_poly.pdbx_seq_one_letter_code
_entity_poly.pdbx_strand_id
1 'polypeptide(L)'
;KMADRIVAGATMHATFVGGPGRGKTHLAMAICYNVLARTNYQKKIAFIDWREFLDTVKTGMHDNAKDIQAFGDSLINEFANADIVVLDDLGSERGSEYDKALVDRFWRVREDRTVITTTNL
;
A
#
# COMPACT_ATOMS: atom_id res chain seq x y z
N LYS A 1 11.43 -17.15 -1.56
CA LYS A 1 11.77 -16.73 -0.17
C LYS A 1 10.70 -15.87 0.48
N MET A 2 10.34 -14.69 -0.06
CA MET A 2 9.30 -13.84 0.56
C MET A 2 7.90 -14.46 0.49
N ALA A 3 7.46 -14.89 -0.70
CA ALA A 3 6.18 -15.57 -0.86
C ALA A 3 6.03 -16.81 0.03
N ASP A 4 7.11 -17.60 0.20
CA ASP A 4 7.11 -18.76 1.10
C ASP A 4 6.77 -18.38 2.55
N ARG A 5 7.38 -17.31 3.05
CA ARG A 5 7.16 -16.81 4.41
C ARG A 5 5.73 -16.30 4.59
N ILE A 6 5.23 -15.54 3.61
CA ILE A 6 3.86 -15.01 3.65
C ILE A 6 2.83 -16.16 3.61
N VAL A 7 3.04 -17.17 2.76
CA VAL A 7 2.19 -18.37 2.70
C VAL A 7 2.21 -19.13 4.02
N ALA A 8 3.35 -19.18 4.70
CA ALA A 8 3.48 -19.77 6.04
C ALA A 8 2.87 -18.90 7.17
N GLY A 9 2.25 -17.76 6.83
CA GLY A 9 1.58 -16.87 7.79
C GLY A 9 2.49 -15.85 8.47
N ALA A 10 3.74 -15.68 8.01
CA ALA A 10 4.62 -14.66 8.56
C ALA A 10 4.22 -13.25 8.09
N THR A 11 4.16 -12.30 9.03
CA THR A 11 4.09 -10.87 8.72
C THR A 11 5.44 -10.39 8.18
N MET A 12 5.40 -9.68 7.05
CA MET A 12 6.60 -9.20 6.35
C MET A 12 6.44 -7.77 5.86
N HIS A 13 7.39 -6.90 6.17
CA HIS A 13 7.56 -5.62 5.47
C HIS A 13 8.75 -5.71 4.53
N ALA A 14 8.59 -5.23 3.29
CA ALA A 14 9.68 -5.13 2.34
C ALA A 14 9.56 -3.82 1.55
N THR A 15 10.71 -3.22 1.24
CA THR A 15 10.78 -2.03 0.40
C THR A 15 11.65 -2.31 -0.82
N PHE A 16 11.10 -2.13 -2.01
CA PHE A 16 11.81 -2.23 -3.27
C PHE A 16 12.20 -0.83 -3.74
N VAL A 17 13.50 -0.63 -3.95
CA VAL A 17 14.11 0.67 -4.22
C VAL A 17 14.82 0.62 -5.56
N GLY A 18 14.78 1.72 -6.31
CA GLY A 18 15.51 1.88 -7.57
C GLY A 18 14.75 2.74 -8.56
N GLY A 19 15.41 3.15 -9.64
CA GLY A 19 14.81 4.08 -10.61
C GLY A 19 13.56 3.56 -11.34
N PRO A 20 12.91 4.42 -12.14
CA PRO A 20 11.78 4.03 -12.99
C PRO A 20 12.13 2.90 -13.97
N GLY A 21 11.16 2.07 -14.32
CA GLY A 21 11.34 0.97 -15.29
C GLY A 21 12.17 -0.22 -14.82
N ARG A 22 12.56 -0.28 -13.53
CA ARG A 22 13.38 -1.38 -12.97
C ARG A 22 12.58 -2.59 -12.47
N GLY A 23 11.26 -2.61 -12.72
CA GLY A 23 10.41 -3.76 -12.40
C GLY A 23 10.00 -3.87 -10.93
N LYS A 24 10.12 -2.82 -10.10
CA LYS A 24 9.75 -2.85 -8.67
C LYS A 24 8.28 -3.26 -8.45
N THR A 25 7.36 -2.52 -9.05
CA THR A 25 5.92 -2.80 -9.03
C THR A 25 5.60 -4.17 -9.60
N HIS A 26 6.25 -4.53 -10.72
CA HIS A 26 6.09 -5.84 -11.34
C HIS A 26 6.52 -6.99 -10.41
N LEU A 27 7.66 -6.83 -9.72
CA LEU A 27 8.14 -7.81 -8.74
C LEU A 27 7.22 -7.90 -7.52
N ALA A 28 6.73 -6.77 -7.01
CA ALA A 28 5.75 -6.74 -5.91
C ALA A 28 4.49 -7.52 -6.28
N MET A 29 3.94 -7.26 -7.46
CA MET A 29 2.77 -7.98 -7.95
C MET A 29 3.06 -9.46 -8.24
N ALA A 30 4.23 -9.80 -8.77
CA ALA A 30 4.63 -11.19 -8.99
C ALA A 30 4.67 -11.99 -7.68
N ILE A 31 5.15 -11.38 -6.58
CA ILE A 31 5.10 -11.97 -5.24
C ILE A 31 3.65 -12.19 -4.80
N CYS A 32 2.79 -11.17 -4.94
CA CYS A 32 1.37 -11.24 -4.61
C CYS A 32 0.65 -12.36 -5.38
N TYR A 33 0.85 -12.46 -6.69
CA TYR A 33 0.29 -13.53 -7.51
C TYR A 33 0.80 -14.92 -7.09
N ASN A 34 2.09 -15.05 -6.76
CA ASN A 34 2.62 -16.31 -6.26
C ASN A 34 1.97 -16.74 -4.93
N VAL A 35 1.72 -15.78 -4.02
CA VAL A 35 0.99 -16.05 -2.77
C VAL A 35 -0.46 -16.45 -3.06
N LEU A 36 -1.17 -15.72 -3.92
CA LEU A 36 -2.55 -16.07 -4.29
C LEU A 36 -2.65 -17.48 -4.84
N ALA A 37 -1.81 -17.84 -5.81
CA ALA A 37 -1.81 -19.16 -6.43
C ALA A 37 -1.57 -20.28 -5.39
N ARG A 38 -0.65 -20.05 -4.43
CA ARG A 38 -0.29 -21.04 -3.40
C ARG A 38 -1.25 -21.12 -2.22
N THR A 39 -2.11 -20.12 -2.07
CA THR A 39 -3.15 -20.06 -1.04
C THR A 39 -4.54 -20.36 -1.61
N ASN A 40 -4.61 -20.90 -2.83
CA ASN A 40 -5.86 -21.16 -3.54
C ASN A 40 -6.77 -19.91 -3.58
N TYR A 41 -6.15 -18.74 -3.80
CA TYR A 41 -6.80 -17.43 -3.88
C TYR A 41 -7.59 -17.00 -2.63
N GLN A 42 -7.27 -17.56 -1.47
CA GLN A 42 -7.94 -17.21 -0.21
C GLN A 42 -7.43 -15.91 0.44
N LYS A 43 -6.31 -15.37 -0.03
CA LYS A 43 -5.71 -14.14 0.50
C LYS A 43 -6.29 -12.90 -0.16
N LYS A 44 -6.56 -11.86 0.63
CA LYS A 44 -6.96 -10.53 0.17
C LYS A 44 -5.74 -9.65 -0.05
N ILE A 45 -5.56 -9.17 -1.27
CA ILE A 45 -4.46 -8.28 -1.64
C ILE A 45 -5.03 -6.94 -2.07
N ALA A 46 -4.53 -5.87 -1.46
CA ALA A 46 -4.79 -4.50 -1.91
C ALA A 46 -3.54 -3.95 -2.60
N PHE A 47 -3.74 -3.26 -3.71
CA PHE A 47 -2.71 -2.51 -4.43
C PHE A 47 -3.13 -1.05 -4.47
N ILE A 48 -2.22 -0.15 -4.13
CA ILE A 48 -2.46 1.29 -4.14
C ILE A 48 -1.24 2.00 -4.75
N ASP A 49 -1.50 2.85 -5.75
CA ASP A 49 -0.57 3.91 -6.14
C ASP A 49 -0.71 5.04 -5.13
N TRP A 50 0.34 5.29 -4.34
CA TRP A 50 0.27 6.25 -3.25
C TRP A 50 0.09 7.69 -3.76
N ARG A 51 0.70 8.01 -4.91
CA ARG A 51 0.65 9.35 -5.47
C ARG A 51 -0.77 9.67 -5.97
N GLU A 52 -1.37 8.75 -6.72
CA GLU A 52 -2.76 8.85 -7.19
C GLU A 52 -3.76 8.91 -6.02
N PHE A 53 -3.49 8.14 -4.95
CA PHE A 53 -4.31 8.19 -3.74
C PHE A 53 -4.28 9.57 -3.08
N LEU A 54 -3.09 10.17 -2.89
CA LEU A 54 -2.97 11.51 -2.33
C LEU A 54 -3.67 12.55 -3.21
N ASP A 55 -3.52 12.45 -4.53
CA ASP A 55 -4.17 13.35 -5.47
C ASP A 55 -5.71 13.23 -5.42
N THR A 56 -6.24 12.02 -5.31
CA THR A 56 -7.68 11.74 -5.15
C THR A 56 -8.22 12.33 -3.85
N VAL A 57 -7.49 12.15 -2.74
CA VAL A 57 -7.87 12.69 -1.44
C VAL A 57 -7.85 14.22 -1.47
N LYS A 58 -6.80 14.82 -2.07
CA LYS A 58 -6.65 16.29 -2.20
C LYS A 58 -7.69 16.92 -3.13
N THR A 59 -8.00 16.31 -4.27
CA THR A 59 -9.03 16.82 -5.18
C THR A 59 -10.40 16.80 -4.52
N GLY A 60 -10.72 15.75 -3.75
CA GLY A 60 -11.91 15.74 -2.90
C GLY A 60 -11.94 16.88 -1.86
N MET A 61 -10.79 17.35 -1.37
CA MET A 61 -10.70 18.46 -0.39
C MET A 61 -11.28 19.78 -0.87
N HIS A 62 -11.37 19.98 -2.19
CA HIS A 62 -11.89 21.20 -2.76
C HIS A 62 -13.44 21.28 -2.73
N ASP A 63 -14.13 20.13 -2.58
CA ASP A 63 -15.59 20.04 -2.73
C ASP A 63 -16.37 19.96 -1.40
N ASN A 64 -15.88 19.29 -0.35
CA ASN A 64 -16.46 19.33 1.02
C ASN A 64 -15.65 18.56 2.08
N ALA A 65 -15.05 19.25 3.06
CA ALA A 65 -14.10 18.69 4.06
C ALA A 65 -14.54 17.42 4.84
N LYS A 66 -15.84 17.24 5.11
CA LYS A 66 -16.34 16.09 5.90
C LYS A 66 -16.38 14.78 5.11
N ASP A 67 -16.71 14.85 3.82
CA ASP A 67 -16.85 13.66 2.98
C ASP A 67 -15.47 13.04 2.66
N ILE A 68 -14.42 13.85 2.63
CA ILE A 68 -13.03 13.38 2.44
C ILE A 68 -12.53 12.60 3.65
N GLN A 69 -12.82 13.07 4.86
CA GLN A 69 -12.37 12.36 6.07
C GLN A 69 -13.01 10.97 6.11
N ALA A 70 -14.30 10.89 5.79
CA ALA A 70 -15.00 9.61 5.66
C ALA A 70 -14.41 8.73 4.53
N PHE A 71 -14.04 9.32 3.38
CA PHE A 71 -13.43 8.59 2.27
C PHE A 71 -12.04 8.04 2.61
N GLY A 72 -11.16 8.88 3.17
CA GLY A 72 -9.84 8.46 3.65
C GLY A 72 -9.94 7.40 4.75
N ASP A 73 -10.89 7.53 5.66
CA ASP A 73 -11.18 6.52 6.69
C ASP A 73 -11.65 5.19 6.09
N SER A 74 -12.55 5.24 5.10
CA SER A 74 -13.01 4.06 4.38
C SER A 74 -11.86 3.30 3.71
N LEU A 75 -10.97 4.01 3.02
CA LEU A 75 -9.83 3.41 2.32
C LEU A 75 -8.78 2.86 3.30
N ILE A 76 -8.48 3.59 4.38
CA ILE A 76 -7.60 3.07 5.43
C ILE A 76 -8.20 1.80 6.06
N ASN A 77 -9.52 1.73 6.25
CA ASN A 77 -10.20 0.52 6.72
C ASN A 77 -10.09 -0.65 5.71
N GLU A 78 -10.11 -0.39 4.41
CA GLU A 78 -9.87 -1.43 3.41
C GLU A 78 -8.45 -2.00 3.53
N PHE A 79 -7.44 -1.15 3.70
CA PHE A 79 -6.05 -1.58 3.88
C PHE A 79 -5.84 -2.35 5.19
N ALA A 80 -6.51 -1.95 6.27
CA ALA A 80 -6.46 -2.65 7.55
C ALA A 80 -6.94 -4.11 7.42
N ASN A 81 -7.92 -4.37 6.54
CA ASN A 81 -8.53 -5.69 6.38
C ASN A 81 -7.83 -6.61 5.38
N ALA A 82 -6.94 -6.10 4.53
CA ALA A 82 -6.18 -6.91 3.58
C ALA A 82 -5.14 -7.82 4.28
N ASP A 83 -4.85 -8.99 3.70
CA ASP A 83 -3.72 -9.83 4.14
C ASP A 83 -2.39 -9.19 3.72
N ILE A 84 -2.33 -8.64 2.51
CA ILE A 84 -1.15 -8.00 1.93
C ILE A 84 -1.57 -6.65 1.32
N VAL A 85 -0.79 -5.61 1.57
CA VAL A 85 -0.91 -4.33 0.86
C VAL A 85 0.36 -4.10 0.06
N VAL A 86 0.21 -3.77 -1.23
CA VAL A 86 1.28 -3.20 -2.05
C VAL A 86 1.09 -1.70 -2.09
N LEU A 87 2.04 -0.98 -1.51
CA LEU A 87 2.10 0.49 -1.48
C LEU A 87 3.10 0.97 -2.54
N ASP A 88 2.61 1.34 -3.71
CA ASP A 88 3.43 1.66 -4.88
C ASP A 88 3.83 3.14 -4.90
N ASP A 89 5.07 3.40 -5.35
CA ASP A 89 5.64 4.74 -5.60
C ASP A 89 5.62 5.71 -4.40
N LEU A 90 5.78 5.18 -3.19
CA LEU A 90 5.85 5.97 -1.96
C LEU A 90 7.10 6.88 -1.93
N GLY A 91 6.95 8.13 -1.49
CA GLY A 91 8.03 9.09 -1.33
C GLY A 91 8.36 9.89 -2.58
N SER A 92 7.51 9.80 -3.61
CA SER A 92 7.63 10.57 -4.85
C SER A 92 6.72 11.81 -4.88
N GLU A 93 5.86 11.94 -3.88
CA GLU A 93 4.96 13.05 -3.60
C GLU A 93 5.66 14.27 -2.97
N ARG A 94 5.03 15.45 -3.07
CA ARG A 94 5.45 16.65 -2.34
C ARG A 94 4.95 16.55 -0.91
N GLY A 95 5.84 16.22 0.04
CA GLY A 95 5.50 15.92 1.44
C GLY A 95 4.91 17.07 2.26
N SER A 96 3.64 17.39 2.04
CA SER A 96 2.87 18.25 2.95
C SER A 96 2.68 17.57 4.31
N GLU A 97 2.36 18.34 5.35
CA GLU A 97 2.08 17.77 6.69
C GLU A 97 0.90 16.79 6.67
N TYR A 98 -0.09 17.03 5.80
CA TYR A 98 -1.22 16.11 5.62
C TYR A 98 -0.78 14.78 4.99
N ASP A 99 0.08 14.83 3.97
CA ASP A 99 0.58 13.61 3.31
C ASP A 99 1.35 12.74 4.30
N LYS A 100 2.22 13.36 5.12
CA LYS A 100 2.96 12.68 6.19
C LYS A 100 2.03 12.03 7.20
N ALA A 101 1.02 12.76 7.68
CA ALA A 101 0.06 12.24 8.64
C ALA A 101 -0.72 11.03 8.10
N LEU A 102 -1.01 11.01 6.79
CA LEU A 102 -1.72 9.91 6.15
C LEU A 102 -0.82 8.68 5.94
N VAL A 103 0.45 8.88 5.57
CA VAL A 103 1.46 7.81 5.54
C VAL A 103 1.62 7.22 6.95
N ASP A 104 1.77 8.04 7.98
CA ASP A 104 1.93 7.60 9.37
C ASP A 104 0.72 6.79 9.84
N ARG A 105 -0.48 7.26 9.51
CA ARG A 105 -1.71 6.54 9.82
C ARG A 105 -1.78 5.19 9.11
N PHE A 106 -1.42 5.14 7.82
CA PHE A 106 -1.36 3.90 7.07
C PHE A 106 -0.42 2.88 7.75
N TRP A 107 0.80 3.30 8.11
CA TRP A 107 1.76 2.40 8.75
C TRP A 107 1.30 1.93 10.12
N ARG A 108 0.67 2.81 10.91
CA ARG A 108 0.10 2.44 12.21
C ARG A 108 -0.94 1.33 12.11
N VAL A 109 -1.85 1.39 11.13
CA VAL A 109 -2.89 0.34 10.98
C VAL A 109 -2.37 -0.96 10.35
N ARG A 110 -1.12 -0.95 9.87
CA ARG A 110 -0.49 -2.08 9.17
C ARG A 110 0.74 -2.64 9.89
N GLU A 111 1.08 -2.17 11.08
CA GLU A 111 2.33 -2.53 11.78
C GLU A 111 2.51 -4.03 12.03
N ASP A 112 1.39 -4.77 12.12
CA ASP A 112 1.35 -6.22 12.36
C ASP A 112 0.99 -7.03 11.10
N ARG A 113 0.88 -6.38 9.94
CA ARG A 113 0.40 -6.99 8.69
C ARG A 113 1.31 -6.71 7.50
N THR A 114 1.39 -7.67 6.58
CA THR A 114 2.37 -7.63 5.48
C THR A 114 2.19 -6.43 4.56
N VAL A 115 3.26 -5.65 4.34
CA VAL A 115 3.29 -4.53 3.38
C VAL A 115 4.48 -4.68 2.44
N ILE A 116 4.26 -4.51 1.14
CA ILE A 116 5.30 -4.39 0.13
C ILE A 116 5.28 -2.97 -0.40
N THR A 117 6.33 -2.21 -0.16
CA THR A 117 6.46 -0.84 -0.62
C THR A 117 7.37 -0.77 -1.84
N THR A 118 7.06 0.08 -2.81
CA THR A 118 8.03 0.46 -3.85
C THR A 118 8.32 1.95 -3.77
N THR A 119 9.56 2.33 -4.11
CA THR A 119 9.97 3.74 -4.12
C THR A 119 11.08 3.99 -5.14
N ASN A 120 11.10 5.21 -5.69
CA ASN A 120 12.11 5.67 -6.63
C ASN A 120 13.31 6.38 -5.95
N LEU A 121 13.29 6.50 -4.63
CA LEU A 121 14.35 7.13 -3.83
C LEU A 121 15.71 6.41 -3.94
#